data_AF-A0A132AKY9-F1
#
_entry.id   AF-A0A132AKY9-F1
#
_cell.length_a   1.000
_cell.length_b   1.000
_cell.length_c   1.000
_cell.angle_alpha   90.00
_cell.angle_beta   90.00
_cell.angle_gamma   90.00
#
_symmetry.space_group_name_H-M   'P 1'
#
loop_
_entity.id
_entity.type
_entity.pdbx_description
1 polymer ?
#
loop_
_entity_poly.entity_id
_entity_poly.type
_entity_poly.pdbx_seq_one_letter_code
_entity_poly.pdbx_strand_id
1 'polypeptide(L)'
;MVTGLCSTGTNTSLHWRYPHLNERVVTWTTFNSTPQSKVHFGRMLSDHHDTPHIAIGSYEIFTDGGNEKRSMFIHRVYLRELEPDTLYWYRCGSSKGWS
;
A
#
# COMPACT_ATOMS: atom_id res chain seq x y z
N MET A 1 13.07 -9.06 -0.86
CA MET A 1 12.14 -9.57 0.15
C MET A 1 11.26 -8.40 0.59
N VAL A 2 10.00 -8.39 0.18
CA VAL A 2 9.01 -7.39 0.62
C VAL A 2 8.47 -7.91 1.94
N THR A 3 8.87 -7.29 3.05
CA THR A 3 8.27 -7.60 4.35
C THR A 3 7.18 -6.56 4.57
N GLY A 4 5.98 -6.86 4.09
CA GLY A 4 4.81 -6.01 4.26
C GLY A 4 3.89 -6.59 5.31
N LEU A 5 3.87 -6.02 6.52
CA LEU A 5 2.63 -5.98 7.30
C LEU A 5 1.69 -5.05 6.54
N CYS A 6 0.84 -5.61 5.69
CA CYS A 6 -0.19 -4.81 5.07
C CYS A 6 -1.24 -4.49 6.13
N SER A 7 -1.05 -3.36 6.81
CA SER A 7 -2.11 -2.77 7.60
C SER A 7 -3.09 -2.11 6.63
N THR A 8 -4.10 -2.86 6.21
CA THR A 8 -5.38 -2.22 5.94
C THR A 8 -5.82 -1.70 7.31
N GLY A 9 -5.69 -0.39 7.55
CA GLY A 9 -6.08 0.20 8.82
C GLY A 9 -7.55 -0.12 9.10
N THR A 10 -7.80 -1.17 9.89
CA THR A 10 -9.11 -1.44 10.44
C THR A 10 -9.36 -0.41 11.52
N ASN A 11 -10.52 0.24 11.41
CA ASN A 11 -11.01 1.29 12.28
C ASN A 11 -10.71 0.98 13.76
N THR A 12 -9.76 1.71 14.35
CA THR A 12 -9.73 1.91 15.80
C THR A 12 -10.26 3.30 16.07
N SER A 13 -11.30 3.30 16.88
CA SER A 13 -12.17 4.41 17.22
C SER A 13 -11.37 5.62 17.74
N LEU A 14 -11.16 6.64 16.90
CA LEU A 14 -10.97 8.00 17.37
C LEU A 14 -11.46 8.99 16.30
N HIS A 15 -12.33 9.89 16.74
CA HIS A 15 -13.05 10.88 15.96
C HIS A 15 -12.09 11.86 15.26
N TRP A 16 -11.74 11.59 13.99
CA TRP A 16 -11.34 12.60 13.01
C TRP A 16 -11.86 12.14 11.64
N ARG A 17 -12.87 12.85 11.11
CA ARG A 17 -13.37 12.60 9.74
C ARG A 17 -12.26 12.92 8.75
N TYR A 18 -11.61 11.89 8.21
CA TYR A 18 -10.81 12.02 7.00
C TYR A 18 -11.72 12.47 5.85
N PRO A 19 -11.34 13.51 5.06
CA PRO A 19 -12.24 14.12 4.06
C PRO A 19 -12.59 13.22 2.87
N HIS A 20 -12.07 11.99 2.80
CA HIS A 20 -12.29 11.08 1.68
C HIS A 20 -12.67 9.67 2.17
N LEU A 21 -13.97 9.43 2.32
CA LEU A 21 -14.52 8.11 2.68
C LEU A 21 -14.12 7.00 1.68
N ASN A 22 -13.75 7.40 0.47
CA ASN A 22 -13.47 6.55 -0.69
C ASN A 22 -11.96 6.43 -0.99
N GLU A 23 -11.10 6.73 -0.01
CA GLU A 23 -9.65 6.58 -0.12
C GLU A 23 -9.11 5.56 0.88
N ARG A 24 -8.11 4.79 0.46
CA ARG A 24 -7.31 3.89 1.31
C ARG A 24 -5.84 4.05 1.00
N VAL A 25 -4.99 3.94 2.02
CA VAL A 25 -3.54 4.03 1.86
C VAL A 25 -2.95 2.64 2.01
N VAL A 26 -2.22 2.18 0.99
CA VAL A 26 -1.42 0.96 1.06
C VAL A 26 0.01 1.37 1.41
N THR A 27 0.52 0.82 2.51
CA THR A 27 1.87 1.07 2.99
C THR A 27 2.64 -0.24 3.10
N TRP A 28 3.87 -0.26 2.60
CA TRP A 28 4.78 -1.39 2.77
C TRP A 28 6.23 -0.93 2.83
N THR A 29 7.11 -1.82 3.26
CA THR A 29 8.55 -1.53 3.37
C THR A 29 9.39 -2.47 2.53
N THR A 30 10.46 -1.94 1.93
CA THR A 30 11.52 -2.74 1.32
C THR A 30 12.88 -2.35 1.87
N PHE A 31 13.79 -3.33 1.94
CA PHE A 31 15.19 -3.07 2.32
C PHE A 31 16.02 -2.52 1.17
N ASN A 32 15.60 -2.76 -0.07
CA ASN A 32 16.27 -2.30 -1.28
C ASN A 32 15.43 -1.26 -2.00
N SER A 33 16.09 -0.32 -2.67
CA SER A 33 15.43 0.65 -3.53
C SER A 33 14.68 -0.06 -4.67
N THR A 34 13.40 0.29 -4.79
CA THR A 34 12.57 -0.10 -5.92
C THR A 34 12.34 1.11 -6.82
N PRO A 35 12.26 0.92 -8.14
CA PRO A 35 12.11 2.03 -9.08
C PRO A 35 10.75 2.73 -8.94
N GLN A 36 9.75 2.08 -8.34
CA GLN A 36 8.38 2.61 -8.26
C GLN A 36 7.59 1.97 -7.11
N SER A 37 6.77 2.78 -6.43
CA SER A 37 5.71 2.31 -5.54
C SER A 37 4.42 2.11 -6.36
N LYS A 38 4.10 0.88 -6.76
CA LYS A 38 2.91 0.58 -7.57
C LYS A 38 1.96 -0.36 -6.84
N VAL A 39 0.67 -0.09 -6.93
CA VAL A 39 -0.39 -0.98 -6.48
C VAL A 39 -1.31 -1.27 -7.65
N HIS A 40 -1.55 -2.55 -7.93
CA HIS A 40 -2.67 -2.96 -8.75
C HIS A 40 -3.84 -3.28 -7.84
N PHE A 41 -5.05 -2.87 -8.19
CA PHE A 41 -6.24 -3.16 -7.42
C PHE A 41 -7.48 -3.32 -8.30
N GLY A 42 -8.50 -4.00 -7.78
CA GLY A 42 -9.73 -4.31 -8.49
C GLY A 42 -10.82 -4.78 -7.54
N ARG A 43 -12.09 -4.55 -7.93
CA ARG A 43 -13.24 -5.05 -7.17
C ARG A 43 -13.27 -6.57 -7.22
N MET A 44 -13.58 -7.20 -6.09
CA MET A 44 -13.81 -8.63 -6.02
C MET A 44 -15.23 -8.92 -6.56
N LEU A 45 -15.32 -9.20 -7.86
CA LEU A 45 -16.59 -9.52 -8.53
C LEU A 45 -16.81 -11.05 -8.65
N SER A 46 -15.78 -11.85 -8.42
CA SER A 46 -15.79 -13.33 -8.40
C SER A 46 -14.48 -13.86 -7.78
N ASP A 47 -14.25 -15.18 -7.82
CA ASP A 47 -12.98 -15.80 -7.40
C ASP A 47 -11.78 -15.42 -8.29
N HIS A 48 -12.00 -14.64 -9.35
CA HIS A 48 -10.92 -14.09 -10.16
C HIS A 48 -10.31 -12.85 -9.50
N HIS A 49 -9.00 -12.92 -9.24
CA HIS A 49 -8.18 -11.82 -8.71
C HIS A 49 -7.78 -10.82 -9.79
N ASP A 50 -8.75 -10.29 -10.53
CA ASP A 50 -8.45 -9.23 -11.50
C ASP A 50 -8.19 -7.90 -10.79
N THR A 51 -7.12 -7.23 -11.19
CA THR A 51 -6.67 -5.95 -10.61
C THR A 51 -6.37 -4.95 -11.75
N PRO A 52 -7.41 -4.48 -12.47
CA PRO A 52 -7.23 -3.68 -13.68
C PRO A 52 -6.77 -2.24 -13.38
N HIS A 53 -6.98 -1.75 -12.16
CA HIS A 53 -6.60 -0.39 -11.79
C HIS A 53 -5.17 -0.35 -11.27
N ILE A 54 -4.47 0.74 -11.56
CA ILE A 54 -3.08 0.97 -11.12
C ILE A 54 -3.02 2.30 -10.38
N ALA A 55 -2.48 2.27 -9.17
CA ALA A 55 -2.12 3.45 -8.42
C ALA A 55 -0.58 3.53 -8.27
N ILE A 56 -0.05 4.74 -8.42
CA ILE A 56 1.36 5.04 -8.24
C ILE A 56 1.48 5.96 -7.03
N GLY A 57 2.42 5.66 -6.14
CA GLY A 57 2.72 6.53 -5.01
C GLY A 57 4.20 6.81 -4.87
N SER A 58 4.58 7.22 -3.67
CA SER A 58 5.93 7.63 -3.33
C SER A 58 6.55 6.70 -2.31
N TYR A 59 7.82 6.94 -2.00
CA TYR A 59 8.48 6.32 -0.87
C TYR A 59 9.34 7.35 -0.13
N GLU A 60 9.56 7.09 1.14
CA GLU A 60 10.49 7.84 1.99
C GLU A 60 11.54 6.88 2.55
N ILE A 61 12.76 7.37 2.75
CA ILE A 61 13.84 6.58 3.33
C ILE A 61 13.81 6.82 4.84
N PHE A 62 13.71 5.73 5.59
CA PHE A 62 13.90 5.74 7.03
C PHE A 62 15.19 5.01 7.37
N THR A 63 16.12 5.73 8.00
CA THR A 63 17.36 5.14 8.52
C THR A 63 17.20 4.98 10.03
N ASP A 64 17.41 3.76 10.53
CA ASP A 64 17.34 3.52 11.96
C ASP A 64 18.51 4.21 12.71
N GLY A 65 18.29 4.47 14.00
CA GLY A 65 19.31 5.03 14.89
C GLY A 65 20.30 3.99 15.44
N GLY A 66 20.29 2.77 14.91
CA GLY A 66 21.17 1.70 15.37
C GLY A 66 22.60 1.87 14.87
N ASN A 67 23.55 1.14 15.46
CA ASN A 67 24.96 1.19 15.02
C ASN A 67 25.14 0.81 13.54
N GLU A 68 24.27 -0.07 13.02
CA GLU A 68 24.29 -0.51 11.61
C GLU A 68 23.64 0.48 10.64
N LYS A 69 22.93 1.51 11.13
CA LYS A 69 22.23 2.53 10.34
C LYS A 69 21.43 1.94 9.16
N ARG A 70 20.61 0.94 9.44
CA ARG A 70 19.87 0.23 8.39
C ARG A 70 18.84 1.18 7.78
N SER A 71 18.85 1.25 6.45
CA SER A 71 17.89 2.06 5.71
C SER A 71 16.77 1.19 5.16
N MET A 72 15.53 1.67 5.29
CA MET A 72 14.32 1.04 4.78
C MET A 72 13.56 2.06 3.94
N PHE A 73 12.95 1.58 2.87
CA PHE A 73 12.11 2.38 1.99
C PHE A 73 10.66 2.17 2.39
N ILE A 74 10.01 3.21 2.90
CA ILE A 74 8.60 3.19 3.30
C ILE A 74 7.78 3.69 2.13
N HIS A 75 7.07 2.79 1.46
CA HIS A 75 6.21 3.09 0.32
C HIS A 75 4.81 3.48 0.79
N ARG A 76 4.23 4.52 0.20
CA ARG A 76 2.83 4.94 0.43
C ARG A 76 2.14 5.17 -0.89
N VAL A 77 1.02 4.47 -1.10
CA VAL A 77 0.18 4.60 -2.31
C VAL A 77 -1.26 4.81 -1.91
N TYR A 78 -1.87 5.85 -2.47
CA TYR A 78 -3.27 6.19 -2.24
C TYR A 78 -4.15 5.54 -3.31
N LEU A 79 -5.07 4.68 -2.88
CA LEU A 79 -6.15 4.14 -3.69
C LEU A 79 -7.36 5.04 -3.54
N ARG A 80 -7.76 5.69 -4.63
CA ARG A 80 -8.85 6.68 -4.64
C ARG A 80 -10.06 6.12 -5.37
N GLU A 81 -11.19 6.82 -5.19
CA GLU A 81 -12.45 6.52 -5.89
C GLU A 81 -12.96 5.09 -5.60
N LEU A 82 -12.71 4.60 -4.39
CA LEU A 82 -13.20 3.30 -3.94
C LEU A 82 -14.70 3.38 -3.63
N GLU A 83 -15.44 2.36 -4.07
CA GLU A 83 -16.85 2.22 -3.74
C GLU A 83 -16.98 1.77 -2.27
N PRO A 84 -17.87 2.41 -1.48
CA PRO A 84 -18.23 1.93 -0.16
C PRO A 84 -18.74 0.49 -0.19
N ASP A 85 -18.59 -0.22 0.94
CA ASP A 85 -19.09 -1.58 1.16
C ASP A 85 -18.70 -2.62 0.07
N THR A 86 -17.57 -2.37 -0.59
CA THR A 86 -17.06 -3.21 -1.68
C THR A 86 -15.73 -3.85 -1.29
N LEU A 87 -15.59 -5.15 -1.57
CA LEU A 87 -14.33 -5.88 -1.39
C LEU A 87 -13.40 -5.64 -2.59
N TYR A 88 -12.12 -5.47 -2.30
CA TYR A 88 -11.09 -5.23 -3.30
C TYR A 88 -9.92 -6.21 -3.13
N TRP A 89 -9.44 -6.75 -4.24
CA TRP A 89 -8.12 -7.36 -4.32
C TRP A 89 -7.09 -6.28 -4.63
N TYR A 90 -5.90 -6.42 -4.05
CA TYR A 90 -4.76 -5.60 -4.42
C TYR A 90 -3.47 -6.41 -4.36
N ARG A 91 -2.47 -5.95 -5.11
CA ARG A 91 -1.08 -6.40 -5.02
C ARG A 91 -0.17 -5.18 -5.08
N CYS A 92 0.81 -5.11 -4.19
CA CYS A 92 1.72 -3.98 -4.08
C CYS A 92 3.15 -4.39 -4.42
N GLY A 93 3.93 -3.44 -4.95
CA GLY A 93 5.33 -3.67 -5.24
C GLY A 93 5.84 -2.90 -6.45
N SER A 94 6.73 -3.53 -7.20
CA SER A 94 7.40 -2.93 -8.36
C SER A 94 7.73 -4.00 -9.40
N SER A 95 8.36 -3.60 -10.50
CA SER A 95 8.89 -4.53 -11.50
C SER A 95 9.88 -5.57 -10.92
N LYS A 96 10.44 -5.33 -9.74
CA LYS A 96 11.36 -6.25 -9.04
C LYS A 96 10.67 -7.28 -8.15
N GLY A 97 9.35 -7.21 -7.95
CA GLY A 97 8.62 -8.14 -7.09
C GLY A 97 7.29 -7.59 -6.56
N TRP A 98 6.40 -8.50 -6.20
CA TRP A 98 5.01 -8.23 -5.79
C TRP A 98 4.66 -8.91 -4.47
N SER A 99 3.69 -8.36 -3.75
CA SER A 99 3.08 -8.89 -2.54
C SER A 99 1.58 -8.71 -2.58
#